data_AF-A0A953AJH7-F1
#
_entry.id   AF-A0A953AJH7-F1
#
_cell.length_a   1.000
_cell.length_b   1.000
_cell.length_c   1.000
_cell.angle_alpha   90.00
_cell.angle_beta   90.00
_cell.angle_gamma   90.00
#
_symmetry.space_group_name_H-M   'P 1'
#
loop_
_entity.id
_entity.type
_entity.pdbx_description
1 polymer ?
#
loop_
_entity_poly.entity_id
_entity_poly.type
_entity_poly.pdbx_seq_one_letter_code
_entity_poly.pdbx_strand_id
1 'polypeptide(L)'
;MQTQVEELSGNRVRLTVQVPSHDVHHAVEHATSDLAQTVRVPGFRKGKVPRQVLIQRVGRERIMTEAVSSHIGGWFWNAAARSRLRPI
;
A
#
# COMPACT_ATOMS: atom_id res chain seq x y z
N MET A 1 4.06 -13.95 0.22
CA MET A 1 3.43 -13.44 1.45
C MET A 1 3.46 -14.53 2.50
N GLN A 2 4.02 -14.25 3.68
CA GLN A 2 4.02 -15.16 4.83
C GLN A 2 3.13 -14.57 5.93
N THR A 3 2.34 -15.40 6.59
CA THR A 3 1.36 -14.96 7.60
C THR A 3 1.60 -15.71 8.90
N GLN A 4 1.69 -14.98 10.00
CA GLN A 4 1.77 -15.51 11.36
C GLN A 4 0.54 -15.04 12.12
N VAL A 5 -0.09 -15.99 12.83
CA VAL A 5 -1.34 -15.77 13.57
C VAL A 5 -1.05 -15.99 15.05
N GLU A 6 -1.34 -14.99 15.87
CA GLU A 6 -1.28 -15.08 17.33
C GLU A 6 -2.69 -14.90 17.89
N GLU A 7 -3.18 -15.88 18.63
CA GLU A 7 -4.47 -15.82 19.31
C GLU A 7 -4.34 -14.99 20.60
N LEU A 8 -5.22 -14.01 20.76
CA LEU A 8 -5.29 -13.13 21.93
C LEU A 8 -6.58 -13.40 22.71
N SER A 9 -6.61 -12.99 23.98
CA SER A 9 -7.80 -13.13 24.81
C SER A 9 -8.98 -12.29 24.29
N GLY A 10 -10.20 -12.81 24.48
CA GLY A 10 -11.43 -12.10 24.12
C GLY A 10 -11.74 -12.09 22.62
N ASN A 11 -11.57 -13.23 21.93
CA ASN A 11 -11.87 -13.40 20.50
C ASN A 11 -11.09 -12.43 19.59
N ARG A 12 -9.87 -12.06 20.00
CA ARG A 12 -8.97 -11.19 19.25
C ARG A 12 -7.86 -12.04 18.64
N VAL A 13 -7.41 -11.66 17.46
CA VAL A 13 -6.32 -12.32 16.76
C VAL A 13 -5.37 -11.26 16.24
N ARG A 14 -4.08 -11.41 16.50
CA ARG A 14 -3.03 -10.59 15.86
C ARG A 14 -2.52 -11.34 14.64
N LEU A 15 -2.62 -10.69 13.49
CA LEU A 15 -2.16 -11.20 12.21
C LEU A 15 -0.93 -10.42 11.77
N THR A 16 0.23 -11.06 11.78
CA THR A 16 1.48 -10.50 11.27
C THR A 16 1.68 -10.98 9.83
N VAL A 17 1.73 -10.05 8.88
CA VAL A 17 1.85 -10.35 7.45
C VAL A 17 3.19 -9.83 6.93
N GLN A 18 4.01 -10.72 6.37
CA GLN A 18 5.18 -10.35 5.61
C GLN A 18 4.83 -10.26 4.13
N VAL A 19 4.86 -9.03 3.62
CA VAL A 19 4.60 -8.72 2.22
C VAL A 19 5.94 -8.73 1.47
N PRO A 20 6.06 -9.47 0.35
CA PRO A 20 7.29 -9.51 -0.43
C PRO A 20 7.54 -8.18 -1.16
N SER A 21 8.81 -7.90 -1.46
CA SER A 21 9.24 -6.62 -2.03
C SER A 21 8.65 -6.31 -3.42
N HIS A 22 8.28 -7.33 -4.20
CA HIS A 22 7.66 -7.15 -5.52
C HIS A 22 6.25 -6.56 -5.42
N ASP A 23 5.45 -7.02 -4.46
CA ASP A 23 4.09 -6.50 -4.23
C ASP A 23 4.15 -5.05 -3.75
N VAL A 24 5.15 -4.71 -2.94
CA VAL A 24 5.39 -3.33 -2.49
C VAL A 24 5.82 -2.44 -3.65
N HIS A 25 6.71 -2.91 -4.54
CA HIS A 25 7.09 -2.15 -5.74
C HIS A 25 5.90 -1.85 -6.63
N HIS A 26 5.06 -2.86 -6.88
CA HIS A 26 3.82 -2.67 -7.64
C HIS A 26 2.91 -1.64 -6.95
N ALA A 27 2.72 -1.73 -5.63
CA ALA A 27 1.92 -0.76 -4.89
C ALA A 27 2.46 0.67 -5.02
N VAL A 28 3.78 0.85 -4.98
CA VAL A 28 4.44 2.15 -5.15
C VAL A 28 4.26 2.71 -6.56
N GLU A 29 4.31 1.86 -7.59
CA GLU A 29 4.07 2.28 -8.97
C GLU A 29 2.62 2.75 -9.17
N HIS A 30 1.64 1.99 -8.65
CA HIS A 30 0.23 2.39 -8.68
C HIS A 30 0.01 3.72 -7.94
N ALA A 31 0.48 3.84 -6.70
CA ALA A 31 0.36 5.08 -5.94
C ALA A 31 1.04 6.27 -6.64
N THR A 32 2.17 6.05 -7.32
CA THR A 32 2.84 7.10 -8.11
C THR A 32 1.95 7.56 -9.27
N SER A 33 1.31 6.63 -9.99
CA SER A 33 0.38 6.94 -11.07
C SER A 33 -0.84 7.72 -10.56
N ASP A 34 -1.46 7.26 -9.47
CA ASP A 34 -2.65 7.88 -8.89
C ASP A 34 -2.38 9.28 -8.36
N LEU A 35 -1.23 9.46 -7.69
CA LEU A 35 -0.76 10.77 -7.24
C LEU A 35 -0.45 11.69 -8.43
N ALA A 36 0.10 11.17 -9.53
CA ALA A 36 0.36 11.98 -10.72
C ALA A 36 -0.94 12.49 -11.38
N GLN A 37 -2.05 11.77 -11.24
CA GLN A 37 -3.37 12.21 -11.73
C GLN A 37 -4.00 13.26 -10.81
N THR A 38 -3.79 13.14 -9.50
CA THR A 38 -4.43 13.97 -8.48
C THR A 38 -3.66 15.27 -8.22
N VAL A 39 -2.33 15.22 -8.19
CA VAL A 39 -1.48 16.37 -7.86
C VAL A 39 -1.29 17.27 -9.08
N ARG A 40 -1.56 18.58 -8.89
CA ARG A 40 -1.26 19.60 -9.91
C ARG A 40 0.20 20.02 -9.79
N VAL A 41 1.02 19.58 -10.74
CA VAL A 41 2.43 20.01 -10.86
C VAL A 41 2.55 21.07 -11.95
N PRO A 42 3.01 22.30 -11.63
CA PRO A 42 3.25 23.34 -12.64
C PRO A 42 4.19 22.85 -13.74
N GLY A 43 3.88 23.21 -15.00
CA GLY A 43 4.67 22.81 -16.16
C GLY A 43 4.37 21.41 -16.72
N PHE A 44 3.58 20.58 -16.03
CA PHE A 44 3.22 19.25 -16.51
C PHE A 44 1.70 19.09 -16.66
N ARG A 45 1.30 18.33 -17.69
CA ARG A 45 -0.09 17.91 -17.85
C ARG A 45 -0.43 16.88 -16.76
N LYS A 46 -1.63 16.98 -16.17
CA LYS A 46 -2.15 16.02 -15.18
C LYS A 46 -1.94 14.58 -15.68
N GLY A 47 -1.42 13.71 -14.81
CA GLY A 47 -1.13 12.30 -15.11
C GLY A 47 0.13 12.02 -15.93
N LYS A 48 0.81 13.04 -16.47
CA LYS A 48 2.04 12.89 -17.27
C LYS A 48 3.23 13.61 -16.62
N VAL A 49 3.36 13.45 -15.31
CA VAL A 49 4.47 13.98 -14.53
C VAL A 49 5.57 12.91 -14.42
N PRO A 50 6.83 13.21 -14.77
CA PRO A 50 7.93 12.29 -14.53
C PRO A 50 8.08 11.94 -13.05
N ARG A 51 8.35 10.66 -12.76
CA ARG A 51 8.45 10.13 -11.39
C ARG A 51 9.45 10.91 -10.52
N GLN A 52 10.58 11.35 -11.07
CA GLN A 52 11.58 12.13 -10.33
C GLN A 52 11.02 13.47 -9.82
N VAL A 53 10.25 14.17 -10.66
CA VAL A 53 9.63 15.46 -10.30
C VAL A 53 8.54 15.26 -9.26
N LEU A 54 7.74 14.19 -9.40
CA LEU A 54 6.70 13.86 -8.42
C LEU A 54 7.32 13.55 -7.05
N ILE A 55 8.41 12.78 -7.01
CA ILE A 55 9.14 12.48 -5.77
C ILE A 55 9.69 13.74 -5.13
N GLN A 56 10.27 14.66 -5.91
CA GLN A 56 10.79 15.92 -5.38
C GLN A 56 9.70 16.81 -4.79
N ARG A 57 8.50 16.81 -5.39
CA ARG A 57 7.40 17.68 -4.97
C ARG A 57 6.58 17.12 -3.82
N VAL A 58 6.29 15.82 -3.87
CA VAL A 58 5.37 15.13 -2.96
C VAL A 58 6.12 14.48 -1.80
N GLY A 59 7.40 14.15 -2.00
CA GLY A 59 8.24 13.43 -1.05
C GLY A 59 8.10 11.92 -1.19
N ARG A 60 9.21 11.19 -0.96
CA ARG A 60 9.23 9.72 -1.01
C ARG A 60 8.32 9.10 0.05
N GLU A 61 8.29 9.69 1.24
CA GLU A 61 7.49 9.18 2.37
C GLU A 61 6.00 9.17 2.04
N ARG A 62 5.47 10.27 1.51
CA ARG A 62 4.04 10.36 1.19
C ARG A 62 3.63 9.34 0.11
N ILE A 63 4.49 9.09 -0.87
CA ILE A 63 4.25 8.06 -1.90
C ILE A 63 4.21 6.67 -1.25
N MET A 64 5.12 6.38 -0.33
CA MET A 64 5.12 5.11 0.41
C MET A 64 3.87 4.95 1.28
N THR A 65 3.46 6.01 2.00
CA THR A 65 2.24 6.01 2.79
C THR A 65 1.01 5.74 1.93
N GLU A 66 0.91 6.38 0.76
CA GLU A 66 -0.19 6.17 -0.18
C GLU A 66 -0.19 4.74 -0.75
N ALA A 67 0.99 4.23 -1.12
CA ALA A 67 1.15 2.86 -1.61
C ALA A 67 0.70 1.83 -0.57
N VAL A 68 1.11 2.02 0.69
CA VAL A 68 0.68 1.14 1.78
C VAL A 68 -0.81 1.32 2.02
N SER A 69 -1.33 2.55 2.12
CA SER A 69 -2.74 2.79 2.45
C SER A 69 -3.70 2.25 1.40
N SER A 70 -3.34 2.31 0.12
CA SER A 70 -4.17 1.79 -0.98
C SER A 70 -4.18 0.25 -1.01
N HIS A 71 -3.09 -0.41 -0.61
CA HIS A 71 -2.94 -1.87 -0.74
C HIS A 71 -3.11 -2.64 0.57
N ILE A 72 -3.03 -1.98 1.74
CA ILE A 72 -3.10 -2.61 3.06
C ILE A 72 -4.40 -3.38 3.26
N GLY A 73 -5.54 -2.84 2.80
CA GLY A 73 -6.83 -3.52 2.89
C GLY A 73 -6.85 -4.82 2.10
N GLY A 74 -6.33 -4.80 0.87
CA GLY A 74 -6.23 -6.00 0.03
C GLY A 74 -5.31 -7.06 0.64
N TRP A 75 -4.14 -6.65 1.16
CA TRP A 75 -3.22 -7.56 1.84
C TRP A 75 -3.81 -8.15 3.11
N PHE A 76 -4.51 -7.35 3.91
CA PHE A 76 -5.20 -7.81 5.11
C PHE A 76 -6.24 -8.88 4.78
N TRP A 77 -7.16 -8.60 3.84
CA TRP A 77 -8.20 -9.57 3.47
C TRP A 77 -7.63 -10.83 2.83
N ASN A 78 -6.58 -10.72 2.01
CA ASN A 78 -5.89 -11.87 1.44
C ASN A 78 -5.27 -12.75 2.54
N ALA A 79 -4.60 -12.13 3.51
CA ALA A 79 -3.99 -12.82 4.63
C ALA A 79 -5.04 -13.46 5.56
N ALA A 80 -6.14 -12.76 5.86
CA ALA A 80 -7.24 -13.29 6.64
C ALA A 80 -7.87 -14.52 5.96
N ALA A 81 -8.12 -14.44 4.64
CA ALA A 81 -8.68 -15.56 3.87
C ALA A 81 -7.74 -16.78 3.85
N ARG A 82 -6.42 -16.57 3.66
CA ARG A 82 -5.42 -17.65 3.71
C ARG A 82 -5.37 -18.32 5.08
N SER A 83 -5.47 -17.54 6.15
CA SER A 83 -5.51 -18.03 7.53
C SER A 83 -6.88 -18.53 7.97
N ARG A 84 -7.89 -18.54 7.07
CA ARG A 84 -9.29 -18.91 7.35
C ARG A 84 -9.92 -18.14 8.52
N LEU A 85 -9.42 -16.93 8.78
CA LEU A 85 -9.96 -16.04 9.79
C LEU A 85 -11.20 -15.33 9.23
N ARG A 86 -12.21 -15.15 10.08
CA ARG A 86 -13.40 -14.33 9.79
C ARG A 86 -13.43 -13.16 10.76
N PRO A 87 -12.75 -12.05 10.44
CA PRO A 87 -12.84 -10.82 11.21
C PRO A 87 -14.31 -10.33 11.22
N ILE A 88 -14.76 -9.87 12.38
CA ILE A 88 -16.08 -9.24 12.57
C ILE A 88 -16.00 -7.72 12.39
#